data_AF-A0A920SHS9-F1
#
_entry.id   AF-A0A920SHS9-F1
#
_cell.length_a   1.000
_cell.length_b   1.000
_cell.length_c   1.000
_cell.angle_alpha   90.00
_cell.angle_beta   90.00
_cell.angle_gamma   90.00
#
_symmetry.space_group_name_H-M   'P 1'
#
loop_
_entity.id
_entity.type
_entity.pdbx_description
1 polymer ?
#
loop_
_entity_poly.entity_id
_entity_poly.type
_entity_poly.pdbx_seq_one_letter_code
_entity_poly.pdbx_strand_id
1 'polypeptide(L)'
;MGNSVINCPHEQIAGHLSDGYTRITRKPTVCLVGPGKGFANAIPAMMEAWGERSPVIFITGSSPLKRQGSGGFKEINDVAIAAPLTKYSESVTDGERIPEFVDRAYKIAVSGYPGPVHLSVPVDLMFASFDANAQRDERPFNRAPSSAARAWPRPQDLEEILELL
;
A
#
# COMPACT_ATOMS: atom_id res chain seq x y z
N MET A 1 -18.17 4.09 11.63
CA MET A 1 -18.05 4.64 10.26
C MET A 1 -17.87 3.46 9.34
N GLY A 2 -18.86 3.15 8.50
CA GLY A 2 -18.81 2.01 7.60
C GLY A 2 -17.76 2.20 6.51
N ASN A 3 -17.21 1.10 6.00
CA ASN A 3 -16.25 1.08 4.91
C ASN A 3 -16.94 1.55 3.61
N SER A 4 -17.07 2.86 3.41
CA SER A 4 -17.67 3.43 2.20
C SER A 4 -16.68 3.35 1.04
N VAL A 5 -17.06 2.64 -0.02
CA VAL A 5 -16.29 2.58 -1.27
C VAL A 5 -16.81 3.65 -2.22
N ILE A 6 -15.92 4.53 -2.69
CA ILE A 6 -16.24 5.55 -3.68
C ILE A 6 -15.76 5.06 -5.04
N ASN A 7 -16.71 4.83 -5.96
CA ASN A 7 -16.36 4.49 -7.34
C ASN A 7 -16.02 5.78 -8.11
N CYS A 8 -14.88 5.79 -8.79
CA CYS A 8 -14.45 6.89 -9.64
C CYS A 8 -14.51 6.47 -11.11
N PRO A 9 -14.79 7.41 -12.04
CA PRO A 9 -14.89 7.10 -13.46
C PRO A 9 -13.53 6.80 -14.12
N HIS A 10 -12.42 7.05 -13.44
CA HIS A 10 -11.06 6.79 -13.93
C HIS A 10 -10.12 6.48 -12.75
N GLU A 11 -9.16 5.58 -12.93
CA GLU A 11 -8.23 5.16 -11.86
C GLU A 11 -7.32 6.30 -11.41
N GLN A 12 -6.94 7.20 -12.32
CA GLN A 12 -6.22 8.43 -11.99
C GLN A 12 -7.00 9.31 -11.00
N ILE A 13 -8.32 9.42 -11.19
CA ILE A 13 -9.19 10.20 -10.30
C ILE A 13 -9.28 9.51 -8.94
N ALA A 14 -9.42 8.19 -8.90
CA ALA A 14 -9.43 7.42 -7.64
C ALA A 14 -8.13 7.63 -6.85
N GLY A 15 -6.98 7.60 -7.52
CA GLY A 15 -5.67 7.83 -6.91
C GLY A 15 -5.52 9.24 -6.34
N HIS A 16 -5.81 10.29 -7.12
CA HIS A 16 -5.70 11.67 -6.62
C HIS A 16 -6.76 12.01 -5.57
N LEU A 17 -7.95 11.42 -5.64
CA LEU A 17 -8.96 11.55 -4.59
C LEU A 17 -8.44 10.95 -3.28
N SER A 18 -7.80 9.78 -3.35
CA SER A 18 -7.20 9.12 -2.19
C SER A 18 -6.07 9.96 -1.58
N ASP A 19 -5.19 10.50 -2.42
CA ASP A 19 -4.14 11.43 -2.00
C ASP A 19 -4.72 12.69 -1.31
N GLY A 20 -5.64 13.39 -1.97
CA GLY A 20 -6.28 14.59 -1.42
C GLY A 20 -7.00 14.32 -0.09
N TYR A 21 -7.76 13.23 0.00
CA TYR A 21 -8.42 12.83 1.24
C TYR A 21 -7.41 12.58 2.36
N THR A 22 -6.32 11.88 2.05
CA THR A 22 -5.26 11.55 3.02
C THR A 22 -4.65 12.83 3.59
N ARG A 23 -4.37 13.82 2.74
CA ARG A 23 -3.77 15.10 3.13
C ARG A 23 -4.71 15.94 3.98
N ILE A 24 -5.99 16.00 3.62
CA ILE A 24 -7.02 16.77 4.35
C ILE A 24 -7.30 16.15 5.72
N THR A 25 -7.46 14.83 5.77
CA THR A 25 -7.90 14.13 6.99
C THR A 25 -6.76 13.67 7.89
N ARG A 26 -5.52 13.68 7.38
CA ARG A 26 -4.32 13.10 8.01
C ARG A 26 -4.50 11.62 8.38
N LYS A 27 -5.33 10.91 7.62
CA LYS A 27 -5.59 9.47 7.78
C LYS A 27 -5.23 8.73 6.50
N PRO A 28 -4.57 7.57 6.59
CA PRO A 28 -4.29 6.75 5.42
C PRO A 28 -5.56 6.37 4.66
N THR A 29 -5.43 6.18 3.35
CA THR A 29 -6.52 5.75 2.47
C THR A 29 -6.12 4.52 1.66
N VAL A 30 -7.12 3.83 1.12
CA VAL A 30 -6.93 2.68 0.23
C VAL A 30 -7.50 3.03 -1.14
N CYS A 31 -6.68 2.86 -2.17
CA CYS A 31 -7.08 3.04 -3.57
C CYS A 31 -7.09 1.67 -4.26
N LEU A 32 -8.26 1.24 -4.75
CA LEU A 32 -8.44 -0.04 -5.44
C LEU A 32 -8.46 0.18 -6.95
N VAL A 33 -7.59 -0.51 -7.69
CA VAL A 33 -7.53 -0.39 -9.16
C VAL A 33 -7.36 -1.75 -9.85
N GLY A 34 -7.86 -1.86 -11.08
CA GLY A 34 -7.80 -3.10 -11.85
C GLY A 34 -6.40 -3.42 -12.41
N PRO A 35 -6.18 -4.66 -12.92
CA PRO A 35 -4.91 -5.07 -13.51
C PRO A 35 -4.55 -4.34 -14.80
N GLY A 36 -3.26 -4.36 -15.14
CA GLY A 36 -2.74 -3.88 -16.42
C GLY A 36 -2.98 -2.39 -16.60
N LYS A 37 -3.90 -2.04 -17.51
CA LYS A 37 -4.23 -0.64 -17.80
C LYS A 37 -4.78 0.14 -16.59
N GLY A 38 -5.50 -0.54 -15.68
CA GLY A 38 -6.04 0.11 -14.48
C GLY A 38 -4.93 0.58 -13.55
N PHE A 39 -3.96 -0.29 -13.29
CA PHE A 39 -2.70 0.05 -12.62
C PHE A 39 -1.96 1.18 -13.34
N ALA A 40 -1.76 1.08 -14.66
CA ALA A 40 -1.03 2.08 -15.43
C ALA A 40 -1.66 3.49 -15.30
N ASN A 41 -2.99 3.57 -15.29
CA ASN A 41 -3.73 4.81 -15.09
C ASN A 41 -3.57 5.41 -13.68
N ALA A 42 -3.20 4.61 -12.67
CA ALA A 42 -2.98 5.06 -11.30
C ALA A 42 -1.55 5.59 -11.06
N ILE A 43 -0.61 5.30 -11.96
CA ILE A 43 0.81 5.70 -11.82
C ILE A 43 1.01 7.20 -11.55
N PRO A 44 0.35 8.14 -12.27
CA PRO A 44 0.51 9.56 -11.97
C PRO A 44 0.12 9.92 -10.54
N ALA A 45 -0.90 9.26 -9.97
CA ALA A 45 -1.30 9.50 -8.60
C ALA A 45 -0.34 8.87 -7.57
N MET A 46 0.32 7.75 -7.91
CA MET A 46 1.39 7.19 -7.07
C MET A 46 2.58 8.16 -7.01
N MET A 47 2.97 8.74 -8.14
CA MET A 47 4.02 9.76 -8.21
C MET A 47 3.70 10.99 -7.35
N GLU A 48 2.47 11.49 -7.45
CA GLU A 48 2.02 12.63 -6.65
C GLU A 48 2.03 12.31 -5.15
N ALA A 49 1.43 11.18 -4.76
CA ALA A 49 1.40 10.75 -3.36
C ALA A 49 2.80 10.56 -2.78
N TRP A 50 3.78 10.13 -3.60
CA TRP A 50 5.18 10.02 -3.20
C TRP A 50 5.80 11.39 -2.91
N GLY A 51 5.62 12.36 -3.81
CA GLY A 51 6.10 13.72 -3.61
C GLY A 51 5.48 14.41 -2.40
N GLU A 52 4.17 14.23 -2.22
CA GLU A 52 3.37 14.83 -1.15
C GLU A 52 3.43 14.05 0.18
N ARG A 53 4.07 12.88 0.18
CA ARG A 53 4.30 12.04 1.37
C ARG A 53 3.00 11.54 1.98
N SER A 54 2.07 11.21 1.10
CA SER A 54 0.73 10.78 1.47
C SER A 54 0.69 9.28 1.66
N PRO A 55 0.28 8.77 2.84
CA PRO A 55 0.09 7.33 3.08
C PRO A 55 -1.15 6.78 2.35
N VAL A 56 -1.02 6.59 1.04
CA VAL A 56 -2.03 5.93 0.19
C VAL A 56 -1.61 4.48 -0.06
N ILE A 57 -2.50 3.54 0.25
CA ILE A 57 -2.30 2.11 -0.01
C ILE A 57 -2.98 1.76 -1.33
N PHE A 58 -2.20 1.62 -2.39
CA PHE A 58 -2.68 1.18 -3.69
C PHE A 58 -2.76 -0.34 -3.72
N ILE A 59 -3.95 -0.88 -3.94
CA ILE A 59 -4.18 -2.32 -4.14
C ILE A 59 -4.60 -2.54 -5.58
N THR A 60 -3.84 -3.37 -6.28
CA THR A 60 -4.06 -3.65 -7.70
C THR A 60 -4.36 -5.13 -7.91
N GLY A 61 -5.21 -5.42 -8.89
CA GLY A 61 -5.30 -6.78 -9.42
C GLY A 61 -4.09 -7.12 -10.28
N SER A 62 -3.70 -8.39 -10.35
CA SER A 62 -2.67 -8.88 -11.29
C SER A 62 -3.00 -10.23 -11.89
N SER A 63 -2.18 -10.69 -12.85
CA SER A 63 -2.35 -11.97 -13.53
C SER A 63 -2.36 -13.14 -12.52
N PRO A 64 -3.17 -14.19 -12.74
CA PRO A 64 -3.17 -15.37 -11.87
C PRO A 64 -1.76 -15.94 -11.67
N LEU A 65 -1.44 -16.43 -10.47
CA LEU A 65 -0.12 -16.94 -10.13
C LEU A 65 0.37 -18.00 -11.13
N LYS A 66 -0.49 -18.96 -11.49
CA LYS A 66 -0.16 -20.05 -12.43
C LYS A 66 0.16 -19.59 -13.86
N ARG A 67 -0.15 -18.34 -14.20
CA ARG A 67 0.03 -17.76 -15.54
C ARG A 67 1.03 -16.62 -15.57
N GLN A 68 1.69 -16.30 -14.45
CA GLN A 68 2.76 -15.33 -14.44
C GLN A 68 3.93 -15.80 -15.34
N GLY A 69 4.48 -14.89 -16.14
CA GLY A 69 5.50 -15.10 -17.15
C GLY A 69 4.98 -15.60 -18.51
N SER A 70 3.67 -15.77 -18.69
CA SER A 70 3.11 -16.37 -19.91
C SER A 70 2.74 -15.36 -21.01
N GLY A 71 2.84 -14.06 -20.75
CA GLY A 71 2.36 -13.01 -21.66
C GLY A 71 0.83 -12.95 -21.66
N GLY A 72 0.21 -13.26 -20.53
CA GLY A 72 -1.23 -13.34 -20.35
C GLY A 72 -1.94 -11.99 -20.49
N PHE A 73 -3.26 -12.04 -20.57
CA PHE A 73 -4.08 -10.86 -20.70
C PHE A 73 -3.89 -9.89 -19.51
N LYS A 74 -3.54 -8.62 -19.81
CA LYS A 74 -3.23 -7.57 -18.83
C LYS A 74 -2.04 -7.86 -17.92
N GLU A 75 -1.19 -8.81 -18.30
CA GLU A 75 0.02 -9.11 -17.57
C GLU A 75 1.06 -7.99 -17.76
N ILE A 76 1.55 -7.46 -16.63
CA ILE A 76 2.62 -6.48 -16.54
C ILE A 76 3.38 -6.74 -15.24
N ASN A 77 4.63 -6.29 -15.16
CA ASN A 77 5.37 -6.27 -13.89
C ASN A 77 5.03 -5.00 -13.10
N ASP A 78 3.81 -4.96 -12.58
CA ASP A 78 3.27 -3.86 -11.78
C ASP A 78 4.13 -3.57 -10.53
N VAL A 79 4.63 -4.60 -9.87
CA VAL A 79 5.51 -4.47 -8.71
C VAL A 79 6.77 -3.68 -9.04
N ALA A 80 7.49 -4.04 -10.11
CA ALA A 80 8.71 -3.36 -10.50
C ALA A 80 8.45 -1.93 -10.99
N ILE A 81 7.33 -1.68 -11.66
CA ILE A 81 6.96 -0.34 -12.13
C ILE A 81 6.62 0.59 -10.95
N ALA A 82 5.93 0.09 -9.92
CA ALA A 82 5.55 0.89 -8.75
C ALA A 82 6.67 1.04 -7.70
N ALA A 83 7.68 0.17 -7.72
CA ALA A 83 8.79 0.19 -6.76
C ALA A 83 9.49 1.57 -6.61
N PRO A 84 9.83 2.31 -7.68
CA PRO A 84 10.44 3.64 -7.54
C PRO A 84 9.45 4.74 -7.13
N LEU A 85 8.15 4.44 -7.12
CA LEU A 85 7.07 5.41 -6.89
C LEU A 85 6.39 5.21 -5.52
N THR A 86 6.83 4.21 -4.76
CA THR A 86 6.22 3.81 -3.49
C THR A 86 7.27 3.36 -2.50
N LYS A 87 6.94 3.41 -1.20
CA LYS A 87 7.87 2.98 -0.13
C LYS A 87 8.03 1.47 -0.08
N TYR A 88 7.04 0.78 -0.64
CA TYR A 88 6.90 -0.66 -0.59
C TYR A 88 5.99 -1.07 -1.74
N SER A 89 6.45 -2.02 -2.55
CA SER A 89 5.72 -2.57 -3.68
C SER A 89 5.96 -4.07 -3.66
N GLU A 90 4.91 -4.86 -3.45
CA GLU A 90 5.02 -6.33 -3.37
C GLU A 90 3.80 -7.02 -3.96
N SER A 91 4.00 -8.26 -4.40
CA SER A 91 2.90 -9.14 -4.83
C SER A 91 2.55 -10.14 -3.76
N VAL A 92 1.25 -10.34 -3.52
CA VAL A 92 0.75 -11.40 -2.64
C VAL A 92 0.93 -12.74 -3.36
N THR A 93 1.77 -13.60 -2.80
CA THR A 93 2.08 -14.92 -3.37
C THR A 93 1.30 -16.05 -2.70
N ASP A 94 0.64 -15.77 -1.58
CA ASP A 94 -0.11 -16.72 -0.77
C ASP A 94 -1.30 -15.99 -0.14
N GLY A 95 -2.51 -16.50 -0.39
CA GLY A 95 -3.73 -15.86 0.07
C GLY A 95 -3.95 -15.96 1.59
N GLU A 96 -3.41 -16.98 2.24
CA GLU A 96 -3.45 -17.08 3.71
C GLU A 96 -2.61 -15.99 4.39
N ARG A 97 -1.66 -15.40 3.66
CA ARG A 97 -0.76 -14.33 4.12
C ARG A 97 -1.28 -12.92 3.84
N ILE A 98 -2.44 -12.76 3.20
CA ILE A 98 -3.03 -11.43 2.95
C ILE A 98 -3.02 -10.53 4.20
N PRO A 99 -3.39 -11.02 5.41
CA PRO A 99 -3.35 -10.17 6.61
C PRO A 99 -1.95 -9.63 6.94
N GLU A 100 -0.90 -10.42 6.70
CA GLU A 100 0.50 -10.04 6.93
C GLU A 100 0.94 -8.96 5.93
N PHE A 101 0.64 -9.14 4.65
CA PHE A 101 0.98 -8.17 3.60
C PHE A 101 0.27 -6.83 3.81
N VAL A 102 -1.01 -6.85 4.17
CA VAL A 102 -1.80 -5.63 4.44
C VAL A 102 -1.28 -4.92 5.69
N ASP A 103 -1.00 -5.64 6.78
CA ASP A 103 -0.43 -5.06 8.00
C ASP A 103 0.94 -4.43 7.75
N ARG A 104 1.82 -5.11 7.01
CA ARG A 104 3.13 -4.59 6.62
C ARG A 104 2.99 -3.34 5.75
N ALA A 105 2.15 -3.37 4.71
CA ALA A 105 1.92 -2.22 3.84
C ALA A 105 1.40 -1.02 4.63
N TYR A 106 0.43 -1.21 5.52
CA TYR A 106 -0.08 -0.15 6.38
C TYR A 106 1.01 0.44 7.27
N LYS A 107 1.78 -0.41 7.98
CA LYS A 107 2.88 0.03 8.86
C LYS A 107 3.95 0.80 8.10
N ILE A 108 4.32 0.36 6.90
CA ILE A 108 5.29 1.07 6.07
C ILE A 108 4.73 2.40 5.58
N ALA A 109 3.46 2.46 5.15
CA ALA A 109 2.86 3.70 4.66
C ALA A 109 2.90 4.82 5.70
N VAL A 110 2.65 4.49 6.98
CA VAL A 110 2.52 5.49 8.07
C VAL A 110 3.78 5.75 8.88
N SER A 111 4.79 4.88 8.80
CA SER A 111 5.99 4.97 9.64
C SER A 111 7.06 5.90 9.08
N GLY A 112 7.86 6.49 9.98
CA GLY A 112 8.95 7.37 9.62
C GLY A 112 8.45 8.55 8.78
N TYR A 113 8.98 8.65 7.56
CA TYR A 113 8.46 9.56 6.55
C TYR A 113 7.27 8.93 5.81
N PRO A 114 6.03 9.40 5.98
CA PRO A 114 4.87 8.75 5.39
C PRO A 114 4.93 8.79 3.85
N GLY A 115 4.26 7.84 3.20
CA GLY A 115 4.26 7.78 1.74
C GLY A 115 3.47 6.59 1.21
N PRO A 116 3.27 6.55 -0.12
CA PRO A 116 2.41 5.54 -0.74
C PRO A 116 3.05 4.17 -0.72
N VAL A 117 2.21 3.14 -0.74
CA VAL A 117 2.61 1.73 -0.85
C VAL A 117 1.74 1.03 -1.88
N HIS A 118 2.25 -0.06 -2.46
CA HIS A 118 1.60 -0.83 -3.49
C HIS A 118 1.54 -2.32 -3.09
N LEU A 119 0.35 -2.91 -3.20
CA LEU A 119 0.12 -4.34 -3.09
C LEU A 119 -0.53 -4.86 -4.36
N SER A 120 0.19 -5.71 -5.09
CA SER A 120 -0.33 -6.47 -6.22
C SER A 120 -0.97 -7.75 -5.73
N VAL A 121 -2.24 -7.98 -6.05
CA VAL A 121 -2.98 -9.16 -5.62
C VAL A 121 -3.43 -9.96 -6.85
N PRO A 122 -2.89 -11.17 -7.07
CA PRO A 122 -3.32 -12.05 -8.15
C PRO A 122 -4.82 -12.31 -8.09
N VAL A 123 -5.50 -12.26 -9.24
CA VAL A 123 -6.96 -12.40 -9.29
C VAL A 123 -7.45 -13.76 -8.79
N ASP A 124 -6.67 -14.84 -8.96
CA ASP A 124 -7.00 -16.16 -8.42
C ASP A 124 -6.99 -16.18 -6.89
N LEU A 125 -6.11 -15.42 -6.25
CA LEU A 125 -6.14 -15.22 -4.80
C LEU A 125 -7.30 -14.32 -4.35
N MET A 126 -7.65 -13.28 -5.13
CA MET A 126 -8.78 -12.40 -4.81
C MET A 126 -10.12 -13.15 -4.73
N PHE A 127 -10.31 -14.14 -5.60
CA PHE A 127 -11.55 -14.93 -5.67
C PHE A 127 -11.49 -16.25 -4.89
N ALA A 128 -10.37 -16.54 -4.23
CA ALA A 128 -10.22 -17.70 -3.36
C ALA A 128 -10.79 -17.44 -1.96
N SER A 129 -11.00 -18.52 -1.19
CA SER A 129 -11.44 -18.46 0.21
C SER A 129 -10.38 -19.09 1.10
N PHE A 130 -10.12 -18.44 2.23
CA PHE A 130 -9.12 -18.83 3.21
C PHE A 130 -9.74 -18.79 4.61
N ASP A 131 -9.22 -19.62 5.52
CA ASP A 131 -9.65 -19.56 6.93
C ASP A 131 -9.27 -18.19 7.53
N ALA A 132 -10.17 -17.57 8.31
CA ALA A 132 -9.93 -16.26 8.91
C ALA A 132 -8.75 -16.25 9.92
N ASN A 133 -8.42 -17.42 10.46
CA ASN A 133 -7.32 -17.68 11.37
C ASN A 133 -6.16 -18.41 10.68
N ALA A 134 -6.16 -18.52 9.35
CA ALA A 134 -5.05 -19.10 8.61
C ALA A 134 -3.72 -18.48 9.04
N GLN A 135 -2.72 -19.36 9.23
CA GLN A 135 -1.35 -19.05 9.63
C GLN A 135 -1.17 -18.27 10.95
N ARG A 136 -2.20 -18.16 11.81
CA ARG A 136 -2.05 -17.48 13.11
C ARG A 136 -1.01 -18.14 14.00
N ASP A 137 -0.99 -19.47 14.04
CA ASP A 137 -0.10 -20.25 14.91
C ASP A 137 1.27 -20.48 14.25
N GLU A 138 1.30 -20.66 12.93
CA GLU A 138 2.53 -20.90 12.18
C GLU A 138 3.37 -19.62 11.98
N ARG A 139 2.72 -18.46 11.80
CA ARG A 139 3.37 -17.16 11.59
C ARG A 139 2.69 -16.09 12.44
N PRO A 140 2.90 -16.12 13.77
CA PRO A 140 2.31 -15.13 14.65
C PRO A 140 2.88 -13.75 14.32
N PHE A 141 2.00 -12.80 14.00
CA PHE A 141 2.33 -11.39 13.94
C PHE A 141 1.32 -10.58 14.77
N ASN A 142 1.77 -9.46 15.32
CA ASN A 142 0.89 -8.61 16.12
C ASN A 142 -0.12 -7.88 15.23
N ARG A 143 -1.38 -8.35 15.28
CA ARG A 143 -2.55 -7.75 14.61
C ARG A 143 -3.19 -6.60 15.38
N ALA A 144 -2.70 -6.31 16.60
CA ALA A 144 -3.22 -5.20 17.37
C ALA A 144 -2.83 -3.86 16.71
N PRO A 145 -3.69 -2.83 16.79
CA PRO A 145 -3.35 -1.50 16.32
C PRO A 145 -2.08 -1.00 17.02
N SER A 146 -1.05 -0.67 16.24
CA SER A 146 0.17 -0.04 16.74
C SER A 146 0.27 1.39 16.25
N SER A 147 0.69 2.31 17.12
CA SER A 147 1.05 3.67 16.69
C SER A 147 2.23 3.62 15.72
N ALA A 148 2.22 4.50 14.72
CA ALA A 148 3.35 4.66 13.82
C ALA A 148 4.63 4.95 14.61
N ALA A 149 5.71 4.21 14.33
CA ALA A 149 7.00 4.45 14.94
C ALA A 149 7.50 5.86 14.58
N ARG A 150 7.91 6.62 15.60
CA ARG A 150 8.53 7.95 15.46
C ARG A 150 9.91 7.92 16.07
N ALA A 151 10.91 8.28 15.29
CA ALA A 151 12.25 8.51 15.81
C ALA A 151 12.25 9.86 16.53
N TRP A 152 12.86 9.89 17.73
CA TRP A 152 13.12 11.11 18.46
C TRP A 152 14.62 11.43 18.36
N PRO A 153 15.00 12.72 18.30
CA PRO A 153 16.41 13.10 18.37
C PRO A 153 17.01 12.63 19.70
N ARG A 154 18.32 12.36 19.72
CA ARG A 154 19.00 12.08 20.98
C ARG A 154 19.04 13.37 21.82
N PRO A 155 18.89 13.29 23.15
CA PRO A 155 18.92 14.48 24.00
C PRO A 155 20.16 15.35 23.79
N GLN A 156 21.34 14.74 23.61
CA GLN A 156 22.60 15.45 23.38
C GLN A 156 22.59 16.27 22.07
N ASP A 157 22.07 15.69 20.98
CA ASP A 157 21.97 16.39 19.69
C ASP A 157 20.99 17.57 19.79
N LEU A 158 19.98 17.47 20.66
CA LEU A 158 19.00 18.53 20.86
C LEU A 158 19.57 19.69 21.68
N GLU A 159 20.41 19.40 22.69
CA GLU A 159 21.11 20.40 23.50
C GLU A 159 22.01 21.30 22.62
N GLU A 160 22.81 20.71 21.73
CA GLU A 160 23.66 21.47 20.79
C GLU A 160 22.87 22.44 19.90
N ILE A 161 21.68 22.02 19.43
CA ILE A 161 20.81 22.87 18.60
C ILE A 161 20.20 24.01 19.42
N LEU A 162 19.81 23.73 20.66
CA LEU A 162 19.20 24.74 21.54
C LEU A 162 20.19 25.85 21.92
N GLU A 163 21.49 25.56 21.99
CA GLU A 163 22.53 26.57 22.22
C GLU A 163 22.76 27.51 21.01
N LEU A 164 22.35 27.09 19.81
CA LEU A 164 22.50 27.86 18.56
C LEU A 164 21.28 28.73 18.21
N LEU A 165 20.16 28.58 18.93
CA LEU A 165 18.90 29.32 18.72
C LEU A 165 18.76 30.47 19.72
#